data_AF-A0A9E1KRE6-F1
#
_entry.id   AF-A0A9E1KRE6-F1
#
_cell.length_a   1.000
_cell.length_b   1.000
_cell.length_c   1.000
_cell.angle_alpha   90.00
_cell.angle_beta   90.00
_cell.angle_gamma   90.00
#
_symmetry.space_group_name_H-M   'P 1'
#
loop_
_entity.id
_entity.type
_entity.pdbx_description
1 polymer ?
#
loop_
_entity_poly.entity_id
_entity_poly.type
_entity_poly.pdbx_seq_one_letter_code
_entity_poly.pdbx_strand_id
1 'polypeptide(L)'
;MTTDNYFGSETRYRLFTGMKYLVYLLLSFNVYLFLQEEVSAVQHTFAGDLQFEQIIQAFAATIDTAAWVILLLLFELETSVLDDSMIRGAVKWGLHGTRGICTVAIVYAFSGYCRELITLYNVEALSIGDLCQQVDQGYSLLLGMDKYALLDAANCKTLGAQVYQLKDFDIIADSSPLQSVRSLAWTDVINSASWLLVVIVLEIEVRMQLRGDLSDKVMDVARTIKLILYFVLFAAAAYWGYAGNFLDFWDAFLWLFAFIFIELNVFEWHFETTHKEALS
;
A
#
# COMPACT_ATOMS: atom_id res chain seq x y z
N MET A 1 41.51 -4.85 -17.73
CA MET A 1 40.98 -4.77 -16.35
C MET A 1 39.52 -5.11 -16.45
N THR A 2 39.20 -6.37 -16.16
CA THR A 2 37.84 -6.87 -16.01
C THR A 2 37.25 -6.21 -14.77
N THR A 3 36.22 -5.41 -14.96
CA THR A 3 35.38 -4.88 -13.88
C THR A 3 34.67 -6.05 -13.22
N ASP A 4 35.24 -6.53 -12.11
CA ASP A 4 34.57 -7.48 -11.21
C ASP A 4 33.45 -6.73 -10.48
N ASN A 5 32.32 -6.52 -11.17
CA ASN A 5 31.07 -6.16 -10.53
C ASN A 5 30.54 -7.41 -9.82
N TYR A 6 29.96 -7.26 -8.63
CA TYR A 6 29.48 -8.34 -7.75
C TYR A 6 28.57 -9.39 -8.46
N PHE A 7 27.91 -9.01 -9.56
CA PHE A 7 27.08 -9.89 -10.39
C PHE A 7 27.84 -10.79 -11.38
N GLY A 8 29.16 -10.69 -11.50
CA GLY A 8 30.03 -11.66 -12.19
C GLY A 8 29.87 -11.78 -13.72
N SER A 9 28.86 -11.17 -14.37
CA SER A 9 28.79 -10.98 -15.83
C SER A 9 27.80 -9.89 -16.24
N GLU A 10 28.03 -9.24 -17.40
CA GLU A 10 27.08 -8.28 -18.00
C GLU A 10 25.66 -8.84 -18.15
N THR A 11 25.53 -10.15 -18.40
CA THR A 11 24.23 -10.82 -18.56
C THR A 11 23.43 -10.80 -17.26
N ARG A 12 24.09 -11.00 -16.10
CA ARG A 12 23.42 -10.96 -14.80
C ARG A 12 22.97 -9.54 -14.43
N TYR A 13 23.80 -8.55 -14.76
CA TYR A 13 23.44 -7.14 -14.59
C TYR A 13 22.22 -6.78 -15.46
N ARG A 14 22.21 -7.12 -16.75
CA ARG A 14 21.05 -6.86 -17.62
C ARG A 14 19.78 -7.56 -17.15
N LEU A 15 19.89 -8.80 -16.66
CA LEU A 15 18.76 -9.53 -16.09
C LEU A 15 18.22 -8.84 -14.84
N PHE A 16 19.11 -8.42 -13.94
CA PHE A 16 18.76 -7.68 -12.73
C PHE A 16 18.04 -6.37 -13.07
N THR A 17 18.60 -5.56 -13.97
CA THR A 17 17.99 -4.31 -14.44
C THR A 17 16.64 -4.54 -15.11
N GLY A 18 16.53 -5.57 -15.96
CA GLY A 18 15.28 -5.93 -16.63
C GLY A 18 14.19 -6.35 -15.64
N MET A 19 14.54 -7.13 -14.63
CA MET A 19 13.60 -7.54 -13.57
C MET A 19 13.16 -6.38 -12.69
N LYS A 20 14.07 -5.46 -12.35
CA LYS A 20 13.75 -4.22 -11.62
C LYS A 20 12.71 -3.38 -12.37
N TYR A 21 12.95 -3.07 -13.65
CA TYR A 21 11.99 -2.28 -14.43
C TYR A 21 10.69 -3.03 -14.73
N LEU A 22 10.73 -4.36 -14.82
CA LEU A 22 9.50 -5.16 -14.89
C LEU A 22 8.66 -4.97 -13.63
N VAL A 23 9.26 -5.00 -12.44
CA VAL A 23 8.54 -4.76 -11.17
C VAL A 23 7.97 -3.35 -11.14
N TYR A 24 8.72 -2.34 -11.58
CA TYR A 24 8.24 -0.95 -11.60
C TYR A 24 7.05 -0.78 -12.56
N LEU A 25 7.11 -1.43 -13.73
CA LEU A 25 6.02 -1.45 -14.69
C LEU A 25 4.77 -2.13 -14.12
N LEU A 26 4.95 -3.27 -13.46
CA LEU A 26 3.86 -4.02 -12.84
C LEU A 26 3.21 -3.22 -11.70
N LEU A 27 4.00 -2.58 -10.83
CA LEU A 27 3.49 -1.69 -9.77
C LEU A 27 2.75 -0.49 -10.37
N SER A 28 3.28 0.09 -11.45
CA SER A 28 2.59 1.18 -12.17
C SER A 28 1.26 0.72 -12.77
N PHE A 29 1.19 -0.53 -13.22
CA PHE A 29 -0.05 -1.12 -13.72
C PHE A 29 -1.04 -1.43 -12.59
N ASN A 30 -0.57 -1.83 -11.40
CA ASN A 30 -1.42 -2.02 -10.22
C ASN A 30 -2.19 -0.75 -9.85
N VAL A 31 -1.59 0.44 -10.00
CA VAL A 31 -2.29 1.72 -9.81
C VAL A 31 -3.56 1.81 -10.66
N TYR A 32 -3.49 1.35 -11.92
CA TYR A 32 -4.66 1.31 -12.81
C TYR A 32 -5.69 0.25 -12.38
N LEU A 33 -5.22 -0.90 -11.90
CA LEU A 33 -6.10 -1.98 -11.44
C LEU A 33 -6.87 -1.58 -10.17
N PHE A 34 -6.20 -0.99 -9.18
CA PHE A 34 -6.87 -0.45 -7.99
C PHE A 34 -7.88 0.63 -8.35
N LEU A 35 -7.52 1.53 -9.27
CA LEU A 35 -8.45 2.58 -9.71
C LEU A 35 -9.71 1.98 -10.36
N GLN A 36 -9.57 0.90 -11.13
CA GLN A 36 -10.71 0.19 -11.72
C GLN A 36 -11.62 -0.45 -10.66
N GLU A 37 -11.04 -1.11 -9.65
CA GLU A 37 -11.81 -1.73 -8.56
C GLU A 37 -12.54 -0.66 -7.73
N GLU A 38 -11.84 0.39 -7.32
CA GLU A 38 -12.37 1.49 -6.50
C GLU A 38 -13.45 2.31 -7.24
N VAL A 39 -13.25 2.62 -8.54
CA VAL A 39 -14.29 3.31 -9.34
C VAL A 39 -15.57 2.45 -9.43
N SER A 40 -15.43 1.13 -9.51
CA SER A 40 -16.57 0.21 -9.57
C SER A 40 -17.31 0.15 -8.23
N ALA A 41 -16.57 0.13 -7.10
CA ALA A 41 -17.12 0.13 -5.76
C ALA A 41 -17.87 1.44 -5.43
N VAL A 42 -17.32 2.60 -5.81
CA VAL A 42 -17.92 3.92 -5.54
C VAL A 42 -19.34 4.05 -6.08
N GLN A 43 -19.63 3.46 -7.24
CA GLN A 43 -20.97 3.48 -7.85
C GLN A 43 -22.05 2.83 -6.97
N HIS A 44 -21.66 1.95 -6.07
CA HIS A 44 -22.54 1.22 -5.16
C HIS A 44 -22.57 1.80 -3.74
N THR A 45 -21.57 2.62 -3.39
CA THR A 45 -21.39 3.15 -2.03
C THR A 45 -21.86 4.61 -1.88
N PHE A 46 -21.77 5.43 -2.94
CA PHE A 46 -22.10 6.84 -2.88
C PHE A 46 -23.12 7.23 -3.95
N ALA A 47 -24.28 7.74 -3.52
CA ALA A 47 -25.38 8.15 -4.40
C ALA A 47 -25.27 9.62 -4.92
N GLY A 48 -24.16 10.32 -4.68
CA GLY A 48 -23.99 11.74 -5.02
C GLY A 48 -22.54 12.19 -5.12
N ASP A 49 -22.31 13.51 -5.17
CA ASP A 49 -20.97 14.10 -5.29
C ASP A 49 -20.09 13.74 -4.08
N LEU A 50 -18.90 13.22 -4.36
CA LEU A 50 -17.94 12.84 -3.33
C LEU A 50 -17.37 14.08 -2.63
N GLN A 51 -17.53 14.13 -1.32
CA GLN A 51 -16.80 15.11 -0.51
C GLN A 51 -15.32 14.73 -0.43
N PHE A 52 -14.45 15.72 -0.20
CA PHE A 52 -12.99 15.51 -0.09
C PHE A 52 -12.62 14.37 0.88
N GLU A 53 -13.35 14.28 1.99
CA GLU A 53 -13.19 13.24 3.01
C GLU A 53 -13.62 11.84 2.58
N GLN A 54 -14.56 11.74 1.63
CA GLN A 54 -15.05 10.48 1.05
C GLN A 54 -14.14 10.01 -0.08
N ILE A 55 -13.52 10.94 -0.82
CA ILE A 55 -12.52 10.62 -1.86
C ILE A 55 -11.37 9.81 -1.26
N ILE A 56 -10.94 10.13 -0.04
CA ILE A 56 -9.85 9.40 0.65
C ILE A 56 -10.22 7.95 0.88
N GLN A 57 -11.42 7.75 1.43
CA GLN A 57 -11.89 6.45 1.83
C GLN A 57 -12.18 5.60 0.59
N ALA A 58 -12.67 6.23 -0.47
CA ALA A 58 -13.01 5.58 -1.73
C ALA A 58 -11.79 5.20 -2.59
N PHE A 59 -10.68 5.94 -2.49
CA PHE A 59 -9.52 5.79 -3.37
C PHE A 59 -8.20 5.56 -2.62
N ALA A 60 -8.28 4.99 -1.41
CA ALA A 60 -7.13 4.85 -0.53
C ALA A 60 -6.02 4.01 -1.20
N ALA A 61 -6.36 2.86 -1.79
CA ALA A 61 -5.38 1.95 -2.38
C ALA A 61 -4.73 2.53 -3.64
N THR A 62 -5.50 3.21 -4.49
CA THR A 62 -4.94 3.90 -5.66
C THR A 62 -4.01 5.02 -5.26
N ILE A 63 -4.41 5.87 -4.30
CA ILE A 63 -3.60 7.01 -3.85
C ILE A 63 -2.30 6.51 -3.20
N ASP A 64 -2.37 5.49 -2.34
CA ASP A 64 -1.20 4.91 -1.67
C ASP A 64 -0.21 4.35 -2.70
N THR A 65 -0.68 3.42 -3.54
CA THR A 65 0.16 2.74 -4.53
C THR A 65 0.77 3.73 -5.53
N ALA A 66 0.00 4.73 -5.99
CA ALA A 66 0.51 5.76 -6.89
C ALA A 66 1.60 6.60 -6.23
N ALA A 67 1.40 7.02 -4.97
CA ALA A 67 2.37 7.81 -4.23
C ALA A 67 3.67 7.04 -4.01
N TRP A 68 3.58 5.75 -3.65
CA TRP A 68 4.76 4.90 -3.51
C TRP A 68 5.48 4.67 -4.84
N VAL A 69 4.76 4.44 -5.95
CA VAL A 69 5.37 4.30 -7.29
C VAL A 69 6.09 5.60 -7.68
N ILE A 70 5.51 6.77 -7.43
CA ILE A 70 6.17 8.04 -7.70
C ILE A 70 7.45 8.18 -6.88
N LEU A 71 7.42 7.83 -5.58
CA LEU A 71 8.62 7.84 -4.73
C LEU A 71 9.70 6.88 -5.22
N LEU A 72 9.31 5.68 -5.66
CA LEU A 72 10.20 4.67 -6.22
C LEU A 72 10.89 5.18 -7.49
N LEU A 73 10.13 5.77 -8.40
CA LEU A 73 10.65 6.36 -9.64
C LEU A 73 11.53 7.58 -9.35
N LEU A 74 11.18 8.38 -8.35
CA LEU A 74 11.97 9.53 -7.90
C LEU A 74 13.32 9.08 -7.32
N PHE A 75 13.32 8.03 -6.51
CA PHE A 75 14.52 7.42 -5.96
C PHE A 75 15.43 6.86 -7.06
N GLU A 76 14.86 6.13 -8.02
CA GLU A 76 15.60 5.62 -9.18
C GLU A 76 16.20 6.76 -10.01
N LEU A 77 15.44 7.83 -10.24
CA LEU A 77 15.90 9.02 -10.97
C LEU A 77 17.10 9.67 -10.27
N GLU A 78 17.03 9.83 -8.93
CA GLU A 78 18.09 10.41 -8.12
C GLU A 78 19.35 9.54 -8.05
N THR A 79 19.22 8.21 -8.08
CA THR A 79 20.35 7.29 -7.89
C THR A 79 21.01 6.81 -9.18
N SER A 80 20.29 6.78 -10.31
CA SER A 80 20.78 6.15 -11.54
C SER A 80 20.80 7.04 -12.77
N VAL A 81 20.04 8.14 -12.77
CA VAL A 81 19.87 9.01 -13.96
C VAL A 81 20.46 10.39 -13.76
N LEU A 82 20.26 10.99 -12.60
CA LEU A 82 20.73 12.35 -12.30
C LEU A 82 22.11 12.31 -11.64
N ASP A 83 23.08 13.00 -12.25
CA ASP A 83 24.34 13.29 -11.58
C ASP A 83 24.12 14.33 -10.45
N ASP A 84 24.85 14.20 -9.34
CA ASP A 84 24.80 15.13 -8.19
C ASP A 84 24.96 16.61 -8.60
N SER A 85 25.69 16.87 -9.67
CA SER A 85 25.91 18.22 -10.21
C SER A 85 24.63 18.88 -10.75
N MET A 86 23.65 18.09 -11.18
CA MET A 86 22.38 18.53 -11.76
C MET A 86 21.30 18.78 -10.69
N ILE A 87 21.45 18.23 -9.49
CA ILE A 87 20.48 18.37 -8.39
C ILE A 87 20.68 19.72 -7.69
N ARG A 88 20.35 20.81 -8.38
CA ARG A 88 20.51 22.19 -7.89
C ARG A 88 19.26 23.03 -8.16
N GLY A 89 19.06 24.07 -7.34
CA GLY A 89 18.00 25.06 -7.53
C GLY A 89 16.62 24.42 -7.70
N ALA A 90 15.97 24.71 -8.83
CA ALA A 90 14.60 24.27 -9.14
C ALA A 90 14.44 22.74 -9.17
N VAL A 91 15.44 21.99 -9.67
CA VAL A 91 15.39 20.52 -9.72
C VAL A 91 15.30 19.95 -8.31
N LYS A 92 16.18 20.41 -7.41
CA LYS A 92 16.17 20.01 -6.00
C LYS A 92 14.84 20.33 -5.31
N TRP A 93 14.29 21.52 -5.54
CA TRP A 93 12.97 21.90 -5.00
C TRP A 93 11.84 21.04 -5.56
N GLY A 94 11.87 20.70 -6.86
CA GLY A 94 10.90 19.81 -7.49
C GLY A 94 10.95 18.39 -6.91
N LEU A 95 12.14 17.82 -6.73
CA LEU A 95 12.32 16.51 -6.11
C LEU A 95 11.80 16.49 -4.66
N HIS A 96 12.19 17.46 -3.83
CA HIS A 96 11.72 17.54 -2.44
C HIS A 96 10.22 17.84 -2.35
N GLY A 97 9.68 18.70 -3.22
CA GLY A 97 8.26 19.02 -3.27
C GLY A 97 7.41 17.80 -3.64
N THR A 98 7.82 17.07 -4.69
CA THR A 98 7.15 15.84 -5.11
C THR A 98 7.17 14.79 -4.00
N ARG A 99 8.33 14.62 -3.34
CA ARG A 99 8.47 13.73 -2.18
C ARG A 99 7.51 14.13 -1.05
N GLY A 100 7.46 15.41 -0.70
CA GLY A 100 6.54 15.92 0.32
C GLY A 100 5.06 15.67 -0.02
N ILE A 101 4.66 15.87 -1.27
CA ILE A 101 3.30 15.59 -1.73
C ILE A 101 2.99 14.09 -1.62
N CYS A 102 3.89 13.22 -2.05
CA CYS A 102 3.70 11.77 -1.95
C CYS A 102 3.63 11.32 -0.49
N THR A 103 4.47 11.86 0.41
CA THR A 103 4.39 11.57 1.84
C THR A 103 3.03 11.98 2.43
N VAL A 104 2.52 13.16 2.06
CA VAL A 104 1.17 13.57 2.48
C VAL A 104 0.12 12.61 1.93
N ALA A 105 0.21 12.21 0.66
CA ALA A 105 -0.72 11.28 0.03
C ALA A 105 -0.73 9.89 0.71
N ILE A 106 0.43 9.36 1.12
CA ILE A 106 0.53 8.08 1.83
C ILE A 106 -0.12 8.17 3.23
N VAL A 107 0.19 9.22 3.99
CA VAL A 107 -0.44 9.43 5.31
C VAL A 107 -1.96 9.63 5.16
N TYR A 108 -2.37 10.29 4.09
CA TYR A 108 -3.77 10.50 3.74
C TYR A 108 -4.46 9.17 3.41
N ALA A 109 -3.87 8.32 2.57
CA ALA A 109 -4.38 6.97 2.28
C ALA A 109 -4.47 6.09 3.53
N PHE A 110 -3.47 6.15 4.41
CA PHE A 110 -3.52 5.46 5.72
C PHE A 110 -4.75 5.87 6.55
N SER A 111 -5.09 7.16 6.55
CA SER A 111 -6.31 7.64 7.20
C SER A 111 -7.60 7.12 6.53
N GLY A 112 -7.56 6.88 5.21
CA GLY A 112 -8.62 6.23 4.45
C GLY A 112 -8.89 4.80 4.94
N TYR A 113 -7.86 3.96 5.04
CA TYR A 113 -7.99 2.59 5.58
C TYR A 113 -8.54 2.58 7.01
N CYS A 114 -8.07 3.50 7.85
CA CYS A 114 -8.57 3.61 9.23
C CYS A 114 -10.06 4.00 9.27
N ARG A 115 -10.49 4.89 8.38
CA ARG A 115 -11.88 5.34 8.30
C ARG A 115 -12.79 4.25 7.77
N GLU A 116 -12.37 3.54 6.74
CA GLU A 116 -13.10 2.38 6.23
C GLU A 116 -13.33 1.35 7.34
N LEU A 117 -12.29 1.02 8.11
CA LEU A 117 -12.40 0.14 9.26
C LEU A 117 -13.45 0.66 10.26
N ILE A 118 -13.41 1.94 10.61
CA ILE A 118 -14.40 2.55 11.51
C ILE A 118 -15.82 2.42 10.95
N THR A 119 -16.01 2.68 9.65
CA THR A 119 -17.30 2.54 8.97
C THR A 119 -17.84 1.10 9.07
N LEU A 120 -16.98 0.09 8.90
CA LEU A 120 -17.38 -1.32 8.98
C LEU A 120 -17.81 -1.76 10.40
N TYR A 121 -17.40 -1.03 11.44
CA TYR A 121 -17.86 -1.27 12.82
C TYR A 121 -19.05 -0.40 13.22
N ASN A 122 -19.29 0.70 12.51
CA ASN A 122 -20.43 1.59 12.73
C ASN A 122 -21.68 1.05 12.04
N VAL A 123 -22.29 0.03 12.63
CA VAL A 123 -23.43 -0.69 12.05
C VAL A 123 -24.66 -0.69 12.96
N GLU A 124 -25.84 -0.73 12.35
CA GLU A 124 -27.13 -0.91 13.02
C GLU A 124 -27.73 -2.26 12.62
N ALA A 125 -28.32 -2.97 13.58
CA ALA A 125 -28.95 -4.27 13.32
C ALA A 125 -30.37 -4.06 12.76
N LEU A 126 -30.67 -4.71 11.64
CA LEU A 126 -31.98 -4.63 10.99
C LEU A 126 -32.70 -5.99 10.98
N SER A 127 -34.02 -5.93 10.96
CA SER A 127 -34.89 -7.08 10.76
C SER A 127 -35.10 -7.31 9.25
N ILE A 128 -34.98 -8.56 8.78
CA ILE A 128 -35.14 -8.91 7.36
C ILE A 128 -36.53 -8.55 6.84
N GLY A 129 -37.56 -8.66 7.71
CA GLY A 129 -38.96 -8.46 7.35
C GLY A 129 -39.23 -7.05 6.83
N ASP A 130 -38.56 -6.04 7.39
CA ASP A 130 -38.68 -4.64 7.00
C ASP A 130 -37.82 -4.32 5.76
N LEU A 131 -36.76 -5.11 5.52
CA LEU A 131 -35.74 -4.87 4.50
C LEU A 131 -36.09 -5.47 3.14
N CYS A 132 -36.60 -6.71 3.10
CA CYS A 132 -37.05 -7.33 1.84
C CYS A 132 -38.35 -6.72 1.29
N GLN A 133 -39.03 -5.86 2.06
CA GLN A 133 -40.13 -5.04 1.57
C GLN A 133 -39.65 -3.75 0.88
N GLN A 134 -38.38 -3.38 1.08
CA GLN A 134 -37.72 -2.19 0.52
C GLN A 134 -36.75 -2.55 -0.61
N VAL A 135 -36.93 -3.74 -1.23
CA VAL A 135 -36.23 -4.12 -2.46
C VAL A 135 -36.48 -3.04 -3.53
N ASP A 136 -35.47 -2.75 -4.35
CA ASP A 136 -35.46 -1.70 -5.38
C ASP A 136 -35.37 -0.24 -4.88
N GLN A 137 -35.09 0.01 -3.59
CA GLN A 137 -34.81 1.36 -3.09
C GLN A 137 -33.36 1.83 -3.28
N GLY A 138 -32.52 1.05 -3.97
CA GLY A 138 -31.12 1.39 -4.25
C GLY A 138 -30.10 0.89 -3.23
N TYR A 139 -30.52 0.05 -2.27
CA TYR A 139 -29.60 -0.58 -1.32
C TYR A 139 -28.60 -1.51 -2.03
N SER A 140 -27.36 -1.47 -1.56
CA SER A 140 -26.27 -2.36 -1.98
C SER A 140 -26.05 -3.44 -0.91
N LEU A 141 -25.85 -4.68 -1.34
CA LEU A 141 -25.48 -5.83 -0.53
C LEU A 141 -23.96 -6.04 -0.56
N LEU A 142 -23.33 -6.02 0.61
CA LEU A 142 -21.91 -6.31 0.78
C LEU A 142 -21.65 -7.81 0.66
N LEU A 143 -20.89 -8.19 -0.38
CA LEU A 143 -20.51 -9.57 -0.65
C LEU A 143 -19.06 -9.87 -0.22
N GLY A 144 -18.20 -8.85 -0.20
CA GLY A 144 -16.80 -8.93 0.18
C GLY A 144 -16.15 -7.55 0.12
N MET A 145 -14.84 -7.47 0.37
CA MET A 145 -14.08 -6.22 0.26
C MET A 145 -14.24 -5.67 -1.16
N ASP A 146 -14.68 -4.42 -1.27
CA ASP A 146 -15.00 -3.72 -2.54
C ASP A 146 -15.96 -4.44 -3.50
N LYS A 147 -16.72 -5.43 -2.98
CA LYS A 147 -17.65 -6.25 -3.77
C LYS A 147 -19.07 -6.06 -3.30
N TYR A 148 -19.85 -5.40 -4.14
CA TYR A 148 -21.24 -5.06 -3.89
C TYR A 148 -22.14 -5.61 -4.99
N ALA A 149 -23.39 -5.90 -4.63
CA ALA A 149 -24.47 -6.17 -5.58
C ALA A 149 -25.69 -5.35 -5.20
N LEU A 150 -26.53 -4.97 -6.16
CA LEU A 150 -27.81 -4.34 -5.84
C LEU A 150 -28.71 -5.34 -5.08
N LEU A 151 -29.40 -4.86 -4.06
CA LEU A 151 -30.38 -5.67 -3.33
C LEU A 151 -31.59 -5.96 -4.22
N ASP A 152 -31.89 -7.23 -4.43
CA ASP A 152 -33.00 -7.70 -5.27
C ASP A 152 -33.83 -8.78 -4.57
N ALA A 153 -34.95 -9.16 -5.16
CA ALA A 153 -35.86 -10.15 -4.57
C ALA A 153 -35.24 -11.57 -4.50
N ALA A 154 -34.17 -11.85 -5.24
CA ALA A 154 -33.50 -13.15 -5.24
C ALA A 154 -32.46 -13.22 -4.12
N ASN A 155 -31.56 -12.24 -4.01
CA ASN A 155 -30.53 -12.20 -2.98
C ASN A 155 -31.11 -11.89 -1.59
N CYS A 156 -32.23 -11.16 -1.49
CA CYS A 156 -32.87 -10.91 -0.19
C CYS A 156 -33.36 -12.19 0.49
N LYS A 157 -33.76 -13.21 -0.29
CA LYS A 157 -34.15 -14.53 0.23
C LYS A 157 -32.98 -15.35 0.77
N THR A 158 -31.76 -14.97 0.43
CA THR A 158 -30.53 -15.67 0.86
C THR A 158 -29.90 -15.06 2.10
N LEU A 159 -30.42 -13.92 2.58
CA LEU A 159 -29.93 -13.25 3.78
C LEU A 159 -30.18 -14.09 5.04
N GLY A 160 -29.17 -14.15 5.91
CA GLY A 160 -29.26 -14.78 7.21
C GLY A 160 -30.19 -14.05 8.18
N ALA A 161 -30.47 -14.68 9.33
CA ALA A 161 -31.42 -14.20 10.34
C ALA A 161 -31.14 -12.78 10.87
N GLN A 162 -29.88 -12.34 10.83
CA GLN A 162 -29.43 -11.04 11.31
C GLN A 162 -28.62 -10.35 10.23
N VAL A 163 -29.07 -9.15 9.86
CA VAL A 163 -28.42 -8.29 8.88
C VAL A 163 -28.08 -6.96 9.52
N TYR A 164 -27.04 -6.33 8.98
CA TYR A 164 -26.53 -5.07 9.48
C TYR A 164 -26.54 -4.04 8.36
N GLN A 165 -26.94 -2.82 8.68
CA GLN A 165 -26.75 -1.67 7.80
C GLN A 165 -25.52 -0.89 8.28
N LEU A 166 -24.66 -0.48 7.35
CA LEU A 166 -23.59 0.47 7.63
C LEU A 166 -24.22 1.84 7.83
N LYS A 167 -23.97 2.46 8.98
CA LYS A 167 -24.58 3.74 9.32
C LYS A 167 -24.17 4.82 8.31
N ASP A 168 -25.13 5.65 7.90
CA ASP A 168 -24.98 6.70 6.89
C ASP A 168 -24.74 6.20 5.45
N PHE A 169 -24.84 4.88 5.23
CA PHE A 169 -24.75 4.26 3.91
C PHE A 169 -25.97 3.35 3.64
N ASP A 170 -26.38 3.27 2.38
CA ASP A 170 -27.39 2.33 1.92
C ASP A 170 -26.77 0.95 1.63
N ILE A 171 -25.89 0.49 2.53
CA ILE A 171 -25.17 -0.78 2.40
C ILE A 171 -25.63 -1.74 3.49
N ILE A 172 -26.08 -2.92 3.08
CA ILE A 172 -26.50 -4.03 3.93
C ILE A 172 -25.46 -5.13 3.88
N ALA A 173 -25.17 -5.73 5.03
CA ALA A 173 -24.23 -6.83 5.15
C ALA A 173 -24.79 -7.95 6.03
N ASP A 174 -24.62 -9.19 5.61
CA ASP A 174 -24.79 -10.34 6.49
C ASP A 174 -23.56 -10.45 7.43
N SER A 175 -23.77 -11.08 8.58
CA SER A 175 -22.79 -11.35 9.63
C SER A 175 -21.47 -11.94 9.10
N SER A 176 -21.53 -12.93 8.20
CA SER A 176 -20.34 -13.64 7.70
C SER A 176 -19.49 -12.80 6.72
N PRO A 177 -20.07 -12.20 5.65
CA PRO A 177 -19.35 -11.24 4.82
C PRO A 177 -18.78 -10.07 5.63
N LEU A 178 -19.57 -9.47 6.53
CA LEU A 178 -19.13 -8.33 7.35
C LEU A 178 -17.90 -8.66 8.19
N GLN A 179 -17.86 -9.83 8.83
CA GLN A 179 -16.70 -10.26 9.60
C GLN A 179 -15.47 -10.49 8.73
N SER A 180 -15.66 -11.01 7.51
CA SER A 180 -14.57 -11.25 6.56
C SER A 180 -13.97 -9.92 6.08
N VAL A 181 -14.83 -8.97 5.69
CA VAL A 181 -14.41 -7.62 5.27
C VAL A 181 -13.71 -6.86 6.41
N ARG A 182 -14.20 -6.94 7.65
CA ARG A 182 -13.51 -6.35 8.81
C ARG A 182 -12.09 -6.90 9.01
N SER A 183 -11.89 -8.18 8.75
CA SER A 183 -10.57 -8.82 8.91
C SER A 183 -9.61 -8.37 7.81
N LEU A 184 -10.11 -8.18 6.58
CA LEU A 184 -9.35 -7.61 5.47
C LEU A 184 -9.02 -6.14 5.72
N ALA A 185 -9.98 -5.31 6.13
CA ALA A 185 -9.75 -3.90 6.47
C ALA A 185 -8.71 -3.73 7.60
N TRP A 186 -8.70 -4.61 8.61
CA TRP A 186 -7.62 -4.65 9.60
C TRP A 186 -6.26 -4.96 8.98
N THR A 187 -6.23 -5.86 7.99
CA THR A 187 -5.00 -6.21 7.26
C THR A 187 -4.46 -5.00 6.51
N ASP A 188 -5.32 -4.21 5.86
CA ASP A 188 -4.93 -3.00 5.15
C ASP A 188 -4.32 -1.96 6.08
N VAL A 189 -4.97 -1.70 7.23
CA VAL A 189 -4.47 -0.80 8.28
C VAL A 189 -3.12 -1.26 8.81
N ILE A 190 -2.98 -2.55 9.15
CA ILE A 190 -1.74 -3.10 9.71
C ILE A 190 -0.61 -3.07 8.68
N ASN A 191 -0.90 -3.41 7.42
CA ASN A 191 0.07 -3.37 6.33
C ASN A 191 0.58 -1.94 6.09
N SER A 192 -0.34 -0.98 5.91
CA SER A 192 0.02 0.42 5.65
C SER A 192 0.78 1.03 6.83
N ALA A 193 0.37 0.75 8.08
CA ALA A 193 1.10 1.16 9.27
C ALA A 193 2.52 0.55 9.32
N SER A 194 2.66 -0.73 8.95
CA SER A 194 3.95 -1.41 8.95
C SER A 194 4.91 -0.80 7.93
N TRP A 195 4.44 -0.46 6.73
CA TRP A 195 5.26 0.24 5.72
C TRP A 195 5.70 1.64 6.17
N LEU A 196 4.79 2.41 6.77
CA LEU A 196 5.15 3.70 7.38
C LEU A 196 6.23 3.54 8.44
N LEU A 197 6.12 2.53 9.31
CA LEU A 197 7.12 2.24 10.33
C LEU A 197 8.46 1.80 9.72
N VAL A 198 8.46 0.99 8.64
CA VAL A 198 9.68 0.62 7.91
C VAL A 198 10.41 1.88 7.44
N VAL A 199 9.71 2.80 6.79
CA VAL A 199 10.33 4.05 6.31
C VAL A 199 10.83 4.92 7.46
N ILE A 200 10.07 5.05 8.55
CA ILE A 200 10.51 5.79 9.73
C ILE A 200 11.80 5.20 10.31
N VAL A 201 11.88 3.87 10.41
CA VAL A 201 13.09 3.17 10.90
C VAL A 201 14.27 3.43 9.97
N LEU A 202 14.08 3.30 8.65
CA LEU A 202 15.13 3.58 7.66
C LEU A 202 15.60 5.04 7.72
N GLU A 203 14.68 6.00 7.87
CA GLU A 203 15.02 7.42 7.97
C GLU A 203 15.79 7.74 9.25
N ILE A 204 15.43 7.12 10.37
CA ILE A 204 16.17 7.24 11.64
C ILE A 204 17.59 6.66 11.48
N GLU A 205 17.73 5.47 10.88
CA GLU A 205 19.03 4.84 10.63
C GLU A 205 19.95 5.77 9.81
N VAL A 206 19.46 6.27 8.67
CA VAL A 206 20.22 7.18 7.79
C VAL A 206 20.60 8.48 8.53
N ARG A 207 19.67 9.09 9.27
CA ARG A 207 19.95 10.34 10.01
C ARG A 207 20.96 10.15 11.14
N MET A 208 20.92 9.03 11.85
CA MET A 208 21.88 8.73 12.91
C MET A 208 23.26 8.43 12.33
N GLN A 209 23.31 7.71 11.21
CA GLN A 209 24.56 7.43 10.50
C GLN A 209 25.22 8.73 10.00
N LEU A 210 24.46 9.66 9.42
CA LEU A 210 24.98 10.97 8.99
C LEU A 210 25.50 11.84 10.15
N ARG A 211 25.05 11.60 11.39
CA ARG A 211 25.53 12.28 12.59
C ARG A 211 26.75 11.61 13.23
N GLY A 212 27.15 10.43 12.75
CA GLY A 212 28.22 9.62 13.34
C GLY A 212 27.87 9.01 14.71
N ASP A 213 26.59 8.98 15.08
CA ASP A 213 26.11 8.56 16.42
C ASP A 213 25.47 7.16 16.41
N LEU A 214 25.81 6.35 15.39
CA LEU A 214 25.23 5.03 15.20
C LEU A 214 25.96 4.01 16.08
N SER A 215 25.40 3.71 17.25
CA SER A 215 25.89 2.65 18.12
C SER A 215 25.43 1.27 17.65
N ASP A 216 26.29 0.25 17.80
CA ASP A 216 25.97 -1.16 17.50
C ASP A 216 24.63 -1.62 18.12
N LYS A 217 24.32 -1.18 19.34
CA LYS A 217 23.05 -1.51 20.01
C LYS A 217 21.82 -0.96 19.29
N VAL A 218 21.94 0.26 18.74
CA VAL A 218 20.85 0.90 18.00
C VAL A 218 20.62 0.17 16.69
N MET A 219 21.70 -0.26 16.03
CA MET A 219 21.63 -1.07 14.81
C MET A 219 20.96 -2.43 15.05
N ASP A 220 21.28 -3.10 16.15
CA ASP A 220 20.67 -4.39 16.49
C ASP A 220 19.17 -4.27 16.79
N VAL A 221 18.77 -3.20 17.50
CA VAL A 221 17.36 -2.90 17.75
C VAL A 221 16.62 -2.60 16.45
N ALA A 222 17.17 -1.74 15.60
CA ALA A 222 16.54 -1.38 14.33
C ALA A 222 16.41 -2.60 13.39
N ARG A 223 17.42 -3.47 13.35
CA ARG A 223 17.35 -4.76 12.64
C ARG A 223 16.22 -5.66 13.17
N THR A 224 16.09 -5.77 14.49
CA THR A 224 15.04 -6.58 15.12
C THR A 224 13.66 -6.04 14.80
N ILE A 225 13.48 -4.72 14.85
CA ILE A 225 12.22 -4.05 14.48
C ILE A 225 11.90 -4.32 13.01
N LYS A 226 12.85 -4.13 12.09
CA LYS A 226 12.65 -4.42 10.66
C LYS A 226 12.24 -5.86 10.42
N LEU A 227 12.88 -6.83 11.09
CA LEU A 227 12.53 -8.24 10.97
C LEU A 227 11.07 -8.50 11.39
N ILE A 228 10.62 -7.91 12.50
CA ILE A 228 9.23 -8.02 12.96
C ILE A 228 8.28 -7.38 11.95
N LEU A 229 8.59 -6.17 11.47
CA LEU A 229 7.76 -5.46 10.48
C LEU A 229 7.65 -6.26 9.18
N TYR A 230 8.76 -6.77 8.64
CA TYR A 230 8.73 -7.60 7.44
C TYR A 230 7.94 -8.90 7.67
N PHE A 231 8.06 -9.53 8.83
CA PHE A 231 7.23 -10.69 9.17
C PHE A 231 5.73 -10.36 9.13
N VAL A 232 5.33 -9.21 9.69
CA VAL A 232 3.94 -8.72 9.63
C VAL A 232 3.49 -8.48 8.18
N LEU A 233 4.33 -7.85 7.36
CA LEU A 233 4.05 -7.61 5.93
C LEU A 233 3.88 -8.93 5.14
N PHE A 234 4.75 -9.92 5.37
CA PHE A 234 4.60 -11.24 4.77
C PHE A 234 3.33 -11.96 5.24
N ALA A 235 2.95 -11.81 6.51
CA ALA A 235 1.71 -12.38 7.04
C ALA A 235 0.47 -11.71 6.41
N ALA A 236 0.49 -10.38 6.23
CA ALA A 236 -0.57 -9.64 5.53
C ALA A 236 -0.72 -10.12 4.07
N ALA A 237 0.40 -10.23 3.34
CA ALA A 237 0.43 -10.79 1.99
C ALA A 237 -0.19 -12.20 1.94
N ALA A 238 0.24 -13.10 2.82
CA ALA A 238 -0.31 -14.45 2.89
C ALA A 238 -1.81 -14.46 3.20
N TYR A 239 -2.28 -13.54 4.05
CA TYR A 239 -3.70 -13.43 4.39
C TYR A 239 -4.54 -12.94 3.21
N TRP A 240 -4.11 -11.92 2.47
CA TRP A 240 -4.79 -11.51 1.24
C TRP A 240 -4.84 -12.65 0.22
N GLY A 241 -3.77 -13.42 0.06
CA GLY A 241 -3.75 -14.58 -0.85
C GLY A 241 -4.72 -15.69 -0.46
N TYR A 242 -5.08 -15.79 0.83
CA TYR A 242 -6.02 -16.78 1.35
C TYR A 242 -7.48 -16.29 1.38
N ALA A 243 -7.72 -15.07 1.86
CA ALA A 243 -9.05 -14.54 2.17
C ALA A 243 -9.44 -13.30 1.37
N GLY A 244 -8.47 -12.60 0.77
CA GLY A 244 -8.66 -11.34 0.05
C GLY A 244 -8.73 -11.50 -1.46
N ASN A 245 -8.39 -10.43 -2.18
CA ASN A 245 -8.29 -10.45 -3.64
C ASN A 245 -6.85 -10.80 -4.08
N PHE A 246 -6.73 -11.32 -5.30
CA PHE A 246 -5.43 -11.63 -5.88
C PHE A 246 -4.59 -10.35 -6.09
N LEU A 247 -5.23 -9.22 -6.40
CA LEU A 247 -4.56 -7.95 -6.62
C LEU A 247 -3.78 -7.50 -5.37
N ASP A 248 -4.39 -7.54 -4.18
CA ASP A 248 -3.76 -7.14 -2.92
C ASP A 248 -2.53 -8.00 -2.60
N PHE A 249 -2.68 -9.33 -2.75
CA PHE A 249 -1.57 -10.26 -2.57
C PHE A 249 -0.42 -9.98 -3.56
N TRP A 250 -0.77 -9.78 -4.84
CA TRP A 250 0.18 -9.54 -5.90
C TRP A 250 0.93 -8.23 -5.71
N ASP A 251 0.22 -7.16 -5.35
CA ASP A 251 0.80 -5.86 -5.04
C ASP A 251 1.75 -5.94 -3.84
N ALA A 252 1.32 -6.54 -2.74
CA ALA A 252 2.16 -6.75 -1.56
C ALA A 252 3.42 -7.55 -1.87
N PHE A 253 3.30 -8.61 -2.68
CA PHE A 253 4.43 -9.39 -3.15
C PHE A 253 5.43 -8.56 -3.95
N LEU A 254 4.94 -7.74 -4.89
CA LEU A 254 5.78 -6.85 -5.70
C LEU A 254 6.46 -5.78 -4.85
N TRP A 255 5.78 -5.20 -3.86
CA TRP A 255 6.37 -4.22 -2.95
C TRP A 255 7.46 -4.80 -2.07
N LEU A 256 7.24 -5.98 -1.48
CA LEU A 256 8.26 -6.70 -0.73
C LEU A 256 9.50 -6.96 -1.60
N PHE A 257 9.29 -7.34 -2.86
CA PHE A 257 10.38 -7.57 -3.80
C PHE A 257 11.07 -6.27 -4.25
N ALA A 258 10.32 -5.19 -4.46
CA ALA A 258 10.86 -3.87 -4.80
C ALA A 258 11.74 -3.31 -3.67
N PHE A 259 11.31 -3.45 -2.41
CA PHE A 259 12.09 -3.00 -1.25
C PHE A 259 13.38 -3.80 -1.07
N ILE A 260 13.38 -5.11 -1.38
CA ILE A 260 14.61 -5.90 -1.42
C ILE A 260 15.62 -5.29 -2.42
N PHE A 261 15.16 -4.82 -3.59
CA PHE A 261 16.06 -4.15 -4.54
C PHE A 261 16.58 -2.81 -4.04
N ILE A 262 15.75 -2.01 -3.38
CA ILE A 262 16.17 -0.75 -2.78
C ILE A 262 17.25 -1.02 -1.73
N GLU A 263 17.02 -1.97 -0.82
CA GLU A 263 17.98 -2.30 0.23
C GLU A 263 19.31 -2.82 -0.36
N LEU A 264 19.26 -3.71 -1.37
CA LEU A 264 20.46 -4.22 -2.04
C LEU A 264 21.27 -3.11 -2.72
N ASN A 265 20.61 -2.18 -3.43
CA ASN A 265 21.28 -1.05 -4.07
C ASN A 265 21.92 -0.11 -3.04
N VAL A 266 21.28 0.11 -1.88
CA VAL A 266 21.83 0.92 -0.79
C VAL A 266 23.06 0.22 -0.17
N PHE A 267 23.02 -1.09 0.04
CA PHE A 267 24.18 -1.86 0.54
C PHE A 267 25.37 -1.82 -0.42
N GLU A 268 25.16 -1.86 -1.73
CA GLU A 268 26.23 -1.74 -2.73
C GLU A 268 26.93 -0.37 -2.63
N TRP A 269 26.16 0.71 -2.53
CA TRP A 269 26.69 2.06 -2.33
C TRP A 269 27.50 2.19 -1.01
N HIS A 270 27.04 1.56 0.07
CA HIS A 270 27.78 1.52 1.34
C HIS A 270 29.12 0.78 1.23
N PHE A 271 29.18 -0.31 0.46
CA PHE A 271 30.42 -1.03 0.23
C PHE A 271 31.42 -0.17 -0.56
N GLU A 272 30.98 0.49 -1.64
CA GLU A 272 31.86 1.32 -2.47
C GLU A 272 32.43 2.54 -1.74
N THR A 273 31.62 3.22 -0.94
CA THR A 273 32.03 4.41 -0.17
C THR A 273 33.07 4.05 0.89
N THR A 274 32.80 3.01 1.68
CA THR A 274 33.73 2.52 2.72
C THR A 274 35.04 2.00 2.12
N HIS A 275 35.00 1.35 0.95
CA HIS A 275 36.20 0.85 0.28
C HIS A 275 37.04 1.98 -0.33
N LYS A 276 36.41 3.03 -0.87
CA LYS A 276 37.11 4.22 -1.39
C LYS A 276 37.79 5.00 -0.27
N GLU A 277 37.16 5.13 0.91
CA GLU A 277 37.77 5.77 2.09
C GLU A 277 38.92 4.94 2.69
N ALA A 278 38.84 3.61 2.65
CA ALA A 278 39.91 2.73 3.14
C ALA A 278 41.14 2.70 2.21
N LEU A 279 41.02 3.17 0.96
CA LEU A 279 42.07 3.19 -0.05
C LEU A 279 42.64 4.60 -0.31
N SER A 280 42.09 5.64 0.33
CA SER A 280 42.56 7.03 0.29
C SER A 280 43.38 7.40 1.52
#